data_AF-A0A7L2UKR3-F1
#
_entry.id   AF-A0A7L2UKR3-F1
#
_cell.length_a   1.000
_cell.length_b   1.000
_cell.length_c   1.000
_cell.angle_alpha   90.00
_cell.angle_beta   90.00
_cell.angle_gamma   90.00
#
_symmetry.space_group_name_H-M   'P 1'
#
loop_
_entity.id
_entity.type
_entity.pdbx_description
1 polymer ?
#
loop_
_entity_poly.entity_id
_entity_poly.type
_entity_poly.pdbx_seq_one_letter_code
_entity_poly.pdbx_strand_id
1 'polypeptide(L)'
;KVVRLRKLAQQIANCKQCIERSTSLISQAEQSLKENDHARFLQTAKNITERVSMATASSQVLIPEINLNDTFDTFALDFTREKKLLECLDYLTAPNPPTIREELCTASYDTITVHWTSDDEFSVVSYELQYTIFTGQANVVS
;
A
#
# COMPACT_ATOMS: atom_id res chain seq x y z
N LYS A 1 1.24 -14.96 -6.63
CA LYS A 1 2.60 -14.59 -7.10
C LYS A 1 3.26 -15.67 -7.98
N VAL A 2 3.48 -16.90 -7.49
CA VAL A 2 4.21 -17.97 -8.23
C VAL A 2 3.57 -18.36 -9.57
N VAL A 3 2.24 -18.51 -9.63
CA VAL A 3 1.53 -18.88 -10.88
C VAL A 3 1.68 -17.82 -11.97
N ARG A 4 1.61 -16.51 -11.61
CA ARG A 4 1.81 -15.41 -12.56
C ARG A 4 3.23 -15.39 -13.11
N LEU A 5 4.23 -15.57 -12.24
CA LEU A 5 5.63 -15.65 -12.65
C LEU A 5 5.88 -16.84 -13.58
N ARG A 6 5.25 -18.00 -13.32
CA ARG A 6 5.31 -19.16 -14.23
C ARG A 6 4.66 -18.88 -15.58
N LYS A 7 3.47 -18.26 -15.61
CA LYS A 7 2.80 -17.88 -16.86
C LYS A 7 3.65 -16.90 -17.67
N LEU A 8 4.23 -15.88 -17.03
CA LEU A 8 5.12 -14.92 -17.67
C LEU A 8 6.39 -15.60 -18.20
N ALA A 9 7.02 -16.47 -17.41
CA ALA A 9 8.20 -17.23 -17.85
C ALA A 9 7.90 -18.10 -19.08
N GLN A 10 6.74 -18.77 -19.11
CA GLN A 10 6.30 -19.55 -20.26
C GLN A 10 6.07 -18.66 -21.49
N GLN A 11 5.47 -17.49 -21.32
CA GLN A 11 5.29 -16.53 -22.41
C GLN A 11 6.62 -16.05 -22.98
N ILE A 12 7.58 -15.71 -22.11
CA ILE A 12 8.93 -15.32 -22.53
C ILE A 12 9.59 -16.46 -23.32
N ALA A 13 9.47 -17.70 -22.87
CA ALA A 13 10.01 -18.86 -23.58
C ALA A 13 9.37 -19.05 -24.97
N ASN A 14 8.04 -18.91 -25.07
CA ASN A 14 7.32 -19.00 -26.34
C ASN A 14 7.72 -17.89 -27.31
N CYS A 15 7.87 -16.65 -26.83
CA CYS A 15 8.35 -15.53 -27.65
C CYS A 15 9.77 -15.77 -28.16
N LYS A 16 10.69 -16.25 -27.31
CA LYS A 16 12.06 -16.60 -27.72
C LYS A 16 12.05 -17.65 -28.83
N GLN A 17 11.27 -18.72 -28.65
CA GLN A 17 11.15 -19.77 -29.66
C GLN A 17 10.57 -19.25 -30.98
N CYS A 18 9.61 -18.33 -30.91
CA CYS A 18 9.05 -17.69 -32.11
C CYS A 18 10.12 -16.88 -32.86
N ILE A 19 10.93 -16.10 -32.13
CA ILE A 19 12.03 -15.32 -32.71
C ILE A 19 13.04 -16.24 -33.39
N GLU A 20 13.47 -17.32 -32.72
CA GLU A 20 14.42 -18.28 -33.29
C GLU A 20 13.89 -18.93 -34.58
N ARG A 21 12.61 -19.31 -34.61
CA ARG A 21 11.96 -19.85 -35.81
C ARG A 21 11.92 -18.85 -36.96
N SER A 22 11.58 -17.58 -36.67
CA SER A 22 11.58 -16.51 -37.66
C SER A 22 12.98 -16.23 -38.20
N THR A 23 14.00 -16.22 -37.34
CA THR A 23 15.41 -16.07 -37.77
C THR A 23 15.82 -17.21 -38.71
N SER A 24 15.45 -18.45 -38.39
CA SER A 24 15.72 -19.60 -39.27
C SER A 24 15.03 -19.47 -40.63
N LEU A 25 13.78 -18.96 -40.66
CA LEU A 25 13.05 -18.71 -41.91
C LEU A 25 13.70 -17.61 -42.76
N ILE A 26 14.20 -16.55 -42.12
CA ILE A 26 14.95 -15.48 -42.79
C ILE A 26 16.20 -16.06 -43.46
N SER A 27 17.01 -16.83 -42.73
CA SER A 27 18.21 -17.46 -43.32
C SER A 27 17.88 -18.43 -44.47
N GLN A 28 16.76 -19.15 -44.39
CA GLN A 28 16.30 -20.02 -45.48
C GLN A 28 15.88 -19.22 -46.72
N ALA A 29 15.20 -18.09 -46.53
CA ALA A 29 14.85 -17.18 -47.61
C ALA A 29 16.11 -16.61 -48.29
N GLU A 30 17.08 -16.14 -47.51
CA GLU A 30 18.37 -15.65 -48.02
C GLU A 30 19.12 -16.71 -48.82
N GLN A 31 19.12 -17.96 -48.36
CA GLN A 31 19.76 -19.06 -49.08
C GLN A 31 19.02 -19.40 -50.38
N SER A 32 17.68 -19.35 -50.38
CA SER A 32 16.88 -19.57 -51.59
C SER A 32 17.20 -18.55 -52.69
N LEU A 33 17.61 -17.32 -52.36
CA LEU A 33 18.03 -16.32 -53.35
C LEU A 33 19.30 -16.71 -54.12
N LYS A 34 20.06 -17.69 -53.64
CA LYS A 34 21.28 -18.20 -54.28
C LYS A 34 21.04 -19.46 -55.12
N GLU A 35 19.79 -19.96 -55.16
CA GLU A 35 19.43 -21.17 -55.90
C GLU A 35 19.34 -20.87 -57.40
N ASN A 36 20.06 -21.66 -58.21
CA ASN A 36 20.09 -21.49 -59.67
C ASN A 36 19.04 -22.37 -60.37
N ASP A 37 18.56 -23.42 -59.70
CA ASP A 37 17.50 -24.28 -60.22
C ASP A 37 16.13 -23.68 -59.93
N HIS A 38 15.39 -23.34 -60.99
CA HIS A 38 14.10 -22.67 -60.88
C HIS A 38 13.04 -23.51 -60.16
N ALA A 39 13.04 -24.84 -60.35
CA ALA A 39 12.06 -25.72 -59.71
C ALA A 39 12.34 -25.85 -58.21
N ARG A 40 13.62 -25.96 -57.82
CA ARG A 40 14.04 -25.98 -56.40
C ARG A 40 13.78 -24.65 -55.71
N PHE A 41 14.02 -23.53 -56.40
CA PHE A 41 13.69 -22.20 -55.91
C PHE A 41 12.20 -22.09 -55.59
N LEU A 42 11.33 -22.45 -56.55
CA LEU A 42 9.88 -22.36 -56.36
C LEU A 42 9.38 -23.27 -55.23
N GLN A 43 9.94 -24.48 -55.10
CA GLN A 43 9.59 -25.39 -54.02
C GLN A 43 10.00 -24.83 -52.65
N THR A 44 11.21 -24.28 -52.54
CA THR A 44 11.72 -23.68 -51.29
C THR A 44 10.93 -22.43 -50.91
N ALA A 45 10.64 -21.56 -51.89
CA ALA A 45 9.81 -20.38 -51.69
C ALA A 45 8.41 -20.74 -51.18
N LYS A 46 7.76 -21.75 -51.78
CA LYS A 46 6.45 -22.24 -51.33
C LYS A 46 6.48 -22.73 -49.88
N ASN A 47 7.50 -23.50 -49.51
CA ASN A 47 7.67 -23.99 -48.14
C ASN A 47 7.85 -22.83 -47.14
N ILE A 48 8.65 -21.83 -47.49
CA ILE A 48 8.84 -20.64 -46.66
C ILE A 48 7.52 -19.89 -46.48
N THR A 49 6.76 -19.65 -47.56
CA THR A 49 5.45 -18.99 -47.48
C THR A 49 4.47 -19.71 -46.56
N GLU A 50 4.40 -21.04 -46.67
CA GLU A 50 3.55 -21.86 -45.81
C GLU A 50 3.97 -21.76 -44.34
N ARG A 51 5.27 -21.83 -44.06
CA ARG A 51 5.80 -21.70 -42.69
C ARG A 51 5.63 -20.30 -42.11
N VAL A 52 5.75 -19.25 -42.92
CA VAL A 52 5.45 -17.87 -42.51
C VAL A 52 3.96 -17.73 -42.17
N SER A 53 3.07 -18.26 -43.01
CA SER A 53 1.62 -18.24 -42.75
C SER A 53 1.27 -18.94 -41.42
N MET A 54 1.83 -20.12 -41.17
CA MET A 54 1.67 -20.84 -39.90
C MET A 54 2.20 -20.04 -38.71
N ALA A 55 3.36 -19.41 -38.84
CA ALA A 55 3.94 -18.56 -37.79
C ALA A 55 3.04 -17.36 -37.48
N THR A 56 2.52 -16.67 -38.51
CA THR A 56 1.62 -15.53 -38.35
C THR A 56 0.30 -15.92 -37.69
N ALA A 57 -0.28 -17.08 -38.04
CA ALA A 57 -1.48 -17.58 -37.39
C ALA A 57 -1.24 -17.91 -35.90
N SER A 58 -0.07 -18.48 -35.58
CA SER A 58 0.32 -18.76 -34.19
C SER A 58 0.60 -17.51 -33.36
N SER A 59 1.00 -16.40 -33.99
CA SER A 59 1.30 -15.14 -33.30
C SER A 59 0.09 -14.42 -32.73
N GLN A 60 -1.13 -14.65 -33.24
CA GLN A 60 -2.34 -14.10 -32.60
C GLN A 60 -2.58 -14.71 -31.21
N VAL A 61 -2.05 -15.91 -30.95
CA VAL A 61 -2.03 -16.56 -29.62
C VAL A 61 -0.93 -15.96 -28.72
N LEU A 62 0.03 -15.22 -29.28
CA LEU A 62 1.13 -14.58 -28.55
C LEU A 62 0.78 -13.18 -28.03
N ILE A 63 -0.36 -12.59 -28.39
CA ILE A 63 -0.84 -11.36 -27.77
C ILE A 63 -1.38 -11.77 -26.40
N PRO A 64 -0.69 -11.42 -25.30
CA PRO A 64 -1.12 -11.87 -24.00
C PRO A 64 -2.40 -11.12 -23.61
N GLU A 65 -3.47 -11.86 -23.29
CA GLU A 65 -4.50 -11.35 -22.37
C GLU A 65 -3.84 -11.19 -21.00
N ILE A 66 -3.08 -10.11 -20.82
CA ILE A 66 -2.59 -9.71 -19.50
C ILE A 66 -3.82 -9.15 -18.81
N ASN A 67 -4.62 -10.03 -18.22
CA ASN A 67 -5.62 -9.63 -17.26
C ASN A 67 -4.88 -9.07 -16.05
N LEU A 68 -4.63 -7.76 -16.10
CA LEU A 68 -4.07 -6.94 -15.03
C LEU A 68 -5.10 -6.64 -13.96
N ASN A 69 -6.33 -7.19 -14.04
CA ASN A 69 -7.30 -7.07 -12.96
C ASN A 69 -6.71 -7.79 -11.75
N ASP A 70 -6.03 -7.01 -10.94
CA ASP A 70 -5.37 -7.47 -9.75
C ASP A 70 -6.48 -7.96 -8.85
N THR A 71 -6.57 -9.28 -8.68
CA THR A 71 -7.35 -9.88 -7.60
C THR A 71 -6.86 -9.41 -6.22
N PHE A 72 -5.81 -8.59 -6.19
CA PHE A 72 -5.29 -7.85 -5.05
C PHE A 72 -5.92 -6.47 -4.83
N ASP A 73 -6.64 -5.87 -5.79
CA ASP A 73 -7.49 -4.68 -5.50
C ASP A 73 -8.58 -5.02 -4.48
N THR A 74 -8.90 -6.30 -4.32
CA THR A 74 -9.84 -6.81 -3.30
C THR A 74 -9.17 -7.15 -1.96
N PHE A 75 -7.85 -7.05 -1.85
CA PHE A 75 -7.11 -7.25 -0.59
C PHE A 75 -6.92 -5.95 0.22
N ALA A 76 -7.78 -4.95 -0.01
CA ALA A 76 -7.93 -3.86 0.94
C ALA A 76 -8.55 -4.41 2.22
N LEU A 77 -7.74 -4.54 3.28
CA LEU A 77 -8.24 -4.86 4.60
C LEU A 77 -9.21 -3.76 5.04
N ASP A 78 -10.48 -4.10 5.24
CA ASP A 78 -11.48 -3.17 5.74
C ASP A 78 -11.33 -3.03 7.26
N PHE A 79 -10.67 -1.95 7.69
CA PHE A 79 -10.52 -1.58 9.11
C PHE A 79 -11.60 -0.61 9.60
N THR A 80 -12.67 -0.39 8.82
CA THR A 80 -13.71 0.60 9.16
C THR A 80 -14.39 0.23 10.48
N ARG A 81 -14.57 -1.06 10.75
CA ARG A 81 -15.15 -1.56 12.00
C ARG A 81 -14.23 -1.30 13.18
N GLU A 82 -12.95 -1.65 13.06
CA GLU A 82 -11.93 -1.46 14.09
C GLU A 82 -11.75 0.03 14.41
N LYS A 83 -11.72 0.87 13.37
CA LYS A 83 -11.68 2.34 13.52
C LYS A 83 -12.89 2.86 14.28
N LYS A 84 -14.10 2.44 13.89
CA LYS A 84 -15.34 2.85 14.58
C LYS A 84 -15.36 2.41 16.04
N LEU A 85 -14.86 1.21 16.34
CA LEU A 85 -14.78 0.70 17.69
C LEU A 85 -13.81 1.54 18.55
N LEU A 86 -12.65 1.93 17.99
CA LEU A 86 -11.69 2.83 18.64
C LEU A 86 -12.27 4.23 18.88
N GLU A 87 -12.99 4.80 17.91
CA GLU A 87 -13.64 6.11 18.05
C GLU A 87 -14.76 6.12 19.12
N CYS A 88 -15.36 4.96 19.42
CA CYS A 88 -16.39 4.83 20.45
C CYS A 88 -15.82 4.52 21.86
N LEU A 89 -14.50 4.45 22.04
CA LEU A 89 -13.90 4.25 23.35
C LEU A 89 -13.87 5.56 24.13
N ASP A 90 -14.53 5.57 25.29
CA ASP A 90 -14.61 6.73 26.19
C ASP A 90 -13.35 6.90 27.06
N TYR A 91 -12.40 5.96 26.96
CA TYR A 91 -11.16 5.94 27.75
C TYR A 91 -10.15 7.05 27.40
N LEU A 92 -10.43 7.89 26.39
CA LEU A 92 -9.49 8.91 25.90
C LEU A 92 -9.75 10.31 26.46
N THR A 93 -10.88 10.53 27.13
CA THR A 93 -11.16 11.84 27.71
C THR A 93 -10.40 11.96 29.03
N ALA A 94 -9.46 12.90 29.12
CA ALA A 94 -8.78 13.19 30.37
C ALA A 94 -9.83 13.62 31.43
N PRO A 95 -9.70 13.15 32.68
CA PRO A 95 -10.62 13.53 33.74
C PRO A 95 -10.55 15.04 33.97
N ASN A 96 -11.68 15.62 34.36
CA ASN A 96 -11.78 17.04 34.67
C ASN A 96 -10.90 17.40 35.88
N PRO A 97 -10.28 18.59 35.89
CA PRO A 97 -9.52 19.05 37.04
C PRO A 97 -10.45 19.13 38.28
N PRO A 98 -9.95 18.78 39.48
CA PRO A 98 -10.74 18.89 40.69
C PRO A 98 -11.02 20.36 41.00
N THR A 99 -12.21 20.65 41.50
CA THR A 99 -12.60 22.01 41.88
C THR A 99 -12.27 22.26 43.34
N ILE A 100 -11.52 23.33 43.63
CA ILE A 100 -11.22 23.76 45.00
C ILE A 100 -12.49 24.36 45.61
N ARG A 101 -12.83 23.89 46.81
CA ARG A 101 -13.93 24.40 47.63
C ARG A 101 -13.40 25.42 48.62
N GLU A 102 -13.26 26.66 48.15
CA GLU A 102 -12.69 27.76 48.93
C GLU A 102 -13.40 27.96 50.28
N GLU A 103 -14.71 27.72 50.33
CA GLU A 103 -15.54 27.83 51.52
C GLU A 103 -15.19 26.83 52.63
N LEU A 104 -14.50 25.74 52.28
CA LEU A 104 -14.03 24.73 53.22
C LEU A 104 -12.54 24.86 53.51
N CYS A 105 -11.80 25.60 52.68
CA CYS A 105 -10.37 25.82 52.87
C CYS A 105 -10.11 26.65 54.13
N THR A 106 -9.05 26.32 54.85
CA THR A 106 -8.63 27.08 56.03
C THR A 106 -7.15 27.42 55.94
N ALA A 107 -6.78 28.57 56.51
CA ALA A 107 -5.40 29.02 56.61
C ALA A 107 -5.10 29.44 58.04
N SER A 108 -3.99 28.93 58.58
CA SER A 108 -3.41 29.33 59.86
C SER A 108 -2.05 29.98 59.62
N TYR A 109 -1.29 30.24 60.70
CA TYR A 109 0.02 30.84 60.63
C TYR A 109 1.06 29.98 59.89
N ASP A 110 0.94 28.65 59.97
CA ASP A 110 1.91 27.69 59.44
C ASP A 110 1.29 26.56 58.59
N THR A 111 -0.04 26.49 58.53
CA THR A 111 -0.77 25.39 57.91
C THR A 111 -1.86 25.92 57.00
N ILE A 112 -1.98 25.33 55.81
CA ILE A 112 -3.09 25.57 54.89
C ILE A 112 -3.76 24.22 54.64
N THR A 113 -5.08 24.18 54.81
CA THR A 113 -5.90 23.01 54.46
C THR A 113 -6.71 23.34 53.22
N VAL A 114 -6.50 22.56 52.16
CA VAL A 114 -7.19 22.71 50.88
C VAL A 114 -8.19 21.58 50.72
N HIS A 115 -9.45 21.92 50.46
CA HIS A 115 -10.49 20.96 50.14
C HIS A 115 -10.81 21.06 48.65
N TRP A 116 -10.90 19.93 47.97
CA TRP A 116 -11.32 19.87 46.57
C TRP A 116 -12.27 18.71 46.35
N THR A 117 -13.06 18.78 45.28
CA THR A 117 -13.89 17.67 44.81
C THR A 117 -13.75 17.43 43.33
N SER A 118 -13.96 16.18 42.93
CA SER A 118 -14.03 15.77 41.53
C SER A 118 -15.41 15.21 41.27
N ASP A 119 -16.08 15.78 40.28
CA ASP A 119 -17.37 15.29 39.78
C ASP A 119 -17.16 14.41 38.54
N ASP A 120 -15.93 13.91 38.34
CA ASP A 120 -15.59 13.10 37.18
C ASP A 120 -16.22 11.71 37.27
N GLU A 121 -16.75 11.22 36.15
CA GLU A 121 -17.36 9.90 36.07
C GLU A 121 -16.31 8.78 36.14
N PHE A 122 -15.04 9.11 35.86
CA PHE A 122 -13.93 8.18 35.91
C PHE A 122 -13.14 8.25 37.22
N SER A 123 -12.64 7.11 37.66
CA SER A 123 -11.76 7.01 38.82
C SER A 123 -10.40 7.65 38.54
N VAL A 124 -10.09 8.76 39.21
CA VAL A 124 -8.76 9.38 39.15
C VAL A 124 -7.82 8.73 40.16
N VAL A 125 -6.63 8.29 39.70
CA VAL A 125 -5.64 7.58 40.53
C VAL A 125 -4.95 8.52 41.52
N SER A 126 -4.60 9.73 41.08
CA SER A 126 -3.89 10.71 41.90
C SER A 126 -4.05 12.13 41.35
N TYR A 127 -4.03 13.11 42.25
CA TYR A 127 -3.89 14.53 41.93
C TYR A 127 -2.56 15.05 42.45
N GLU A 128 -1.96 15.99 41.72
CA GLU A 128 -0.79 16.74 42.17
C GLU A 128 -1.21 18.17 42.48
N LEU A 129 -0.93 18.64 43.70
CA LEU A 129 -1.20 20.01 44.11
C LEU A 129 0.06 20.85 43.98
N GLN A 130 0.00 21.93 43.21
CA GLN A 130 1.08 22.91 43.08
C GLN A 130 0.62 24.25 43.63
N TYR A 131 1.53 24.95 44.33
CA TYR A 131 1.26 26.27 44.87
C TYR A 131 2.41 27.22 44.57
N THR A 132 2.12 28.52 44.53
CA THR A 132 3.13 29.57 44.40
C THR A 132 2.76 30.70 45.34
N ILE A 133 3.75 31.25 46.03
CA ILE A 133 3.56 32.38 46.92
C ILE A 133 3.63 33.65 46.08
N PHE A 134 2.52 34.38 45.97
CA PHE A 134 2.52 35.70 45.37
C PHE A 134 2.88 36.75 46.41
N THR A 135 4.15 37.15 46.47
CA THR A 135 4.60 38.30 47.26
C THR A 135 4.40 39.56 46.43
N GLY A 136 3.23 40.19 46.54
CA GLY A 136 2.92 41.40 45.80
C GLY A 136 3.87 42.56 46.13
N GLN A 137 4.94 42.74 45.35
CA GLN A 137 5.49 44.08 45.16
C GLN A 137 4.51 44.84 44.27
N ALA A 138 3.52 45.47 44.89
CA ALA A 138 2.82 46.57 44.26
C ALA A 138 3.86 47.67 44.00
N ASN A 139 4.23 47.87 42.74
CA ASN A 139 4.93 49.08 42.31
C ASN A 139 4.03 50.28 42.63
N VAL A 140 4.23 50.90 43.79
CA VAL A 140 3.77 52.27 44.04
C VAL A 140 4.75 53.18 43.31
N VAL A 141 4.41 53.54 42.08
CA VAL A 141 5.03 54.67 41.38
C VAL A 141 4.43 55.94 41.99
N SER A 142 5.27 56.74 42.64
CA SER A 142 5.06 58.17 42.89
C SER A 142 5.92 58.97 41.93
#